data_AF-A0A925HIV5-F1
#
_entry.id   AF-A0A925HIV5-F1
#
_cell.length_a   1.000
_cell.length_b   1.000
_cell.length_c   1.000
_cell.angle_alpha   90.00
_cell.angle_beta   90.00
_cell.angle_gamma   90.00
#
_symmetry.space_group_name_H-M   'P 1'
#
loop_
_entity.id
_entity.type
_entity.pdbx_description
1 polymer ?
#
loop_
_entity_poly.entity_id
_entity_poly.type
_entity_poly.pdbx_seq_one_letter_code
_entity_poly.pdbx_strand_id
1 'polypeptide(L)'
;MRAWRPLLETVHIVMMGIWLGGLLAATAVAAIIFPAMKQLEPALPGYAAYTGDHSKLAAGHVGAKLFLAVDLLQLVCAVAGGAALGVLVLGKSLERRAATTVRLVAFALAAALLTFGLAIFTPSMTRPMREYWAAAERGDNEVALAHRAKFAPRHTTAAGLLFATTGCVGLSLTAGAWSLARRRVAIGQEPRP
;
A
#
# COMPACT_ATOMS: atom_id res chain seq x y z
N MET A 1 -20.38 -12.79 -26.95
CA MET A 1 -19.20 -12.56 -26.08
C MET A 1 -19.45 -13.22 -24.73
N ARG A 2 -18.50 -13.97 -24.15
CA ARG A 2 -18.74 -14.61 -22.85
C ARG A 2 -18.82 -13.54 -21.75
N ALA A 3 -19.92 -13.50 -21.00
CA ALA A 3 -20.26 -12.45 -20.03
C ALA A 3 -19.22 -12.26 -18.89
N TRP A 4 -18.31 -13.20 -18.69
CA TRP A 4 -17.31 -13.15 -17.64
C TRP A 4 -16.14 -12.18 -17.92
N ARG A 5 -15.79 -11.89 -19.19
CA ARG A 5 -14.62 -11.03 -19.49
C ARG A 5 -14.79 -9.60 -18.96
N PRO A 6 -15.90 -8.89 -19.25
CA PRO A 6 -16.13 -7.55 -18.71
C PRO A 6 -16.15 -7.54 -17.18
N LEU A 7 -16.75 -8.57 -16.57
CA LEU A 7 -16.79 -8.71 -15.11
C LEU A 7 -15.37 -8.77 -14.51
N LEU A 8 -14.50 -9.63 -15.03
CA LEU A 8 -13.13 -9.75 -14.54
C LEU A 8 -12.29 -8.49 -14.79
N GLU A 9 -12.49 -7.82 -15.93
CA GLU A 9 -11.85 -6.52 -16.21
C GLU A 9 -12.27 -5.48 -15.16
N THR A 10 -13.57 -5.38 -14.87
CA THR A 10 -14.10 -4.50 -13.83
C THR A 10 -13.56 -4.84 -12.45
N VAL A 11 -13.59 -6.11 -12.04
CA VAL A 11 -13.09 -6.55 -10.73
C VAL A 11 -11.63 -6.13 -10.57
N HIS A 12 -10.76 -6.41 -11.54
CA HIS A 12 -9.36 -6.02 -11.43
C HIS A 12 -9.18 -4.49 -11.35
N ILE A 13 -9.86 -3.73 -12.20
CA ILE A 13 -9.76 -2.25 -12.19
C ILE A 13 -10.21 -1.68 -10.85
N VAL A 14 -11.34 -2.17 -10.32
CA VAL A 14 -11.85 -1.75 -9.01
C VAL A 14 -10.86 -2.11 -7.91
N MET A 15 -10.29 -3.31 -7.90
CA MET A 15 -9.28 -3.71 -6.91
C MET A 15 -8.01 -2.86 -6.99
N MET A 16 -7.51 -2.52 -8.19
CA MET A 16 -6.37 -1.62 -8.33
C MET A 16 -6.71 -0.19 -7.88
N GLY A 17 -7.94 0.28 -8.12
CA GLY A 17 -8.43 1.56 -7.64
C GLY A 17 -8.50 1.65 -6.12
N ILE A 18 -9.05 0.61 -5.47
CA ILE A 18 -9.12 0.50 -4.01
C ILE A 18 -7.71 0.41 -3.41
N TRP A 19 -6.83 -0.40 -3.99
CA TRP A 19 -5.44 -0.52 -3.55
C TRP A 19 -4.73 0.84 -3.61
N LEU A 20 -4.79 1.52 -4.76
CA LEU A 20 -4.19 2.84 -4.94
C LEU A 20 -4.77 3.87 -3.97
N GLY A 21 -6.10 3.90 -3.81
CA GLY A 21 -6.78 4.79 -2.89
C GLY A 21 -6.34 4.57 -1.44
N GLY A 22 -6.21 3.31 -1.00
CA GLY A 22 -5.72 2.97 0.33
C GLY A 22 -4.29 3.44 0.59
N LEU A 23 -3.39 3.28 -0.39
CA LEU A 23 -2.00 3.74 -0.31
C LEU A 23 -1.90 5.27 -0.18
N LEU A 24 -2.66 5.99 -0.99
CA LEU A 24 -2.70 7.46 -0.97
C LEU A 24 -3.31 7.97 0.33
N ALA A 25 -4.41 7.37 0.79
CA ALA A 25 -5.05 7.71 2.06
C ALA A 25 -4.10 7.49 3.24
N ALA A 26 -3.38 6.36 3.28
CA ALA A 26 -2.39 6.09 4.32
C ALA A 26 -1.29 7.15 4.36
N THR A 27 -0.79 7.54 3.18
CA THR A 27 0.25 8.58 3.04
C THR A 27 -0.26 9.94 3.52
N ALA A 28 -1.48 10.32 3.13
CA ALA A 28 -2.10 11.56 3.56
C ALA A 28 -2.33 11.60 5.08
N VAL A 29 -2.86 10.52 5.66
CA VAL A 29 -3.05 10.42 7.11
C VAL A 29 -1.72 10.51 7.85
N ALA A 30 -0.68 9.83 7.38
CA ALA A 30 0.66 9.95 7.96
C ALA A 30 1.21 11.38 7.89
N ALA A 31 1.05 12.06 6.75
CA ALA A 31 1.47 13.44 6.57
C ALA A 31 0.73 14.43 7.51
N ILE A 32 -0.49 14.10 7.92
CA ILE A 32 -1.31 14.93 8.82
C ILE A 32 -1.03 14.61 10.29
N ILE A 33 -1.00 13.32 10.66
CA ILE A 33 -1.02 12.90 12.06
C ILE A 33 0.27 13.25 12.80
N PHE A 34 1.44 13.15 12.15
CA PHE A 34 2.70 13.45 12.81
C PHE A 34 2.82 14.95 13.17
N PRO A 35 2.56 15.90 12.25
CA PRO A 35 2.47 17.32 12.59
C PRO A 35 1.37 17.64 13.60
N ALA A 36 0.17 17.07 13.45
CA ALA A 36 -0.94 17.32 14.35
C ALA A 36 -0.61 16.88 15.79
N MET A 37 -0.06 15.68 15.97
CA MET A 37 0.39 15.22 17.28
C MET A 37 1.51 16.11 17.83
N LYS A 38 2.39 16.63 16.97
CA LYS A 38 3.44 17.54 17.40
C LYS A 38 2.90 18.86 17.93
N GLN A 39 1.84 19.39 17.32
CA GLN A 39 1.17 20.62 17.77
C GLN A 39 0.36 20.41 19.05
N LEU A 40 -0.19 19.21 19.26
CA LEU A 40 -0.99 18.89 20.45
C LEU A 40 -0.14 18.63 21.70
N GLU A 41 1.17 18.39 21.54
CA GLU A 41 2.10 18.06 22.63
C GLU A 41 1.51 17.06 23.66
N PRO A 42 1.05 15.87 23.21
CA PRO A 42 0.29 14.98 24.05
C PRO A 42 1.14 14.48 25.23
N ALA A 43 0.59 14.56 26.44
CA ALA A 43 1.10 13.81 27.58
C ALA A 43 0.53 12.39 27.55
N LEU A 44 1.40 11.38 27.63
CA LEU A 44 0.98 9.97 27.67
C LEU A 44 1.27 9.43 29.07
N PRO A 45 0.27 9.29 29.97
CA PRO A 45 0.51 8.89 31.36
C PRO A 45 1.25 7.56 31.52
N GLY A 46 0.99 6.59 30.63
CA GLY A 46 1.72 5.30 30.61
C GLY A 46 3.20 5.42 30.19
N TYR A 47 3.62 6.59 29.73
CA TYR A 47 5.01 6.88 29.35
C TYR A 47 5.57 8.05 30.17
N ALA A 48 5.03 8.35 31.36
CA ALA A 48 5.43 9.51 32.15
C ALA A 48 6.94 9.56 32.50
N ALA A 49 7.61 8.41 32.57
CA ALA A 49 9.05 8.31 32.82
C ALA A 49 9.92 8.49 31.56
N TYR A 50 9.31 8.50 30.37
CA TYR A 50 10.02 8.77 29.11
C TYR A 50 10.22 10.28 28.95
N THR A 51 11.45 10.70 28.65
CA THR A 51 11.81 12.13 28.52
C THR A 51 11.84 12.60 27.07
N GLY A 52 11.60 11.70 26.11
CA GLY A 52 11.59 12.04 24.69
C GLY A 52 10.24 12.55 24.18
N ASP A 53 10.14 12.70 22.85
CA ASP A 53 8.98 13.31 22.20
C ASP A 53 7.74 12.39 22.21
N HIS A 54 6.81 12.66 23.13
CA HIS A 54 5.54 11.92 23.26
C HIS A 54 4.66 12.00 22.01
N SER A 55 4.76 13.09 21.24
CA SER A 55 4.05 13.26 19.97
C SER A 55 4.38 12.13 18.99
N LYS A 56 5.64 11.72 18.94
CA LYS A 56 6.10 10.63 18.06
C LYS A 56 5.65 9.27 18.54
N LEU A 57 5.56 9.06 19.87
CA LEU A 57 4.98 7.85 20.45
C LEU A 57 3.49 7.73 20.09
N ALA A 58 2.74 8.80 20.31
CA ALA A 58 1.30 8.84 20.01
C ALA A 58 1.03 8.61 18.51
N ALA A 59 1.70 9.36 17.64
CA ALA A 59 1.58 9.21 16.20
C ALA A 59 2.02 7.81 15.73
N GLY A 60 3.10 7.26 16.30
CA GLY A 60 3.60 5.93 15.97
C GLY A 60 2.60 4.82 16.27
N HIS A 61 1.88 4.88 17.40
CA HIS A 61 0.86 3.90 17.75
C HIS A 61 -0.33 3.93 16.78
N VAL A 62 -0.79 5.12 16.40
CA VAL A 62 -1.87 5.25 15.41
C VAL A 62 -1.38 4.81 14.02
N GLY A 63 -0.19 5.23 13.63
CA GLY A 63 0.45 4.85 12.38
C GLY A 63 0.59 3.34 12.23
N ALA A 64 1.04 2.62 13.27
CA ALA A 64 1.18 1.16 13.21
C ALA A 64 -0.14 0.44 12.95
N LYS A 65 -1.24 0.90 13.57
CA LYS A 65 -2.59 0.33 13.33
C LYS A 65 -3.08 0.65 11.91
N LEU A 66 -2.86 1.88 11.45
CA LEU A 66 -3.19 2.30 10.09
C LEU A 66 -2.45 1.48 9.05
N PHE A 67 -1.12 1.33 9.18
CA PHE A 67 -0.31 0.58 8.22
C PHE A 67 -0.67 -0.91 8.22
N LEU A 68 -1.01 -1.51 9.36
CA LEU A 68 -1.52 -2.87 9.40
C LEU A 68 -2.84 -3.01 8.63
N ALA A 69 -3.78 -2.07 8.80
CA ALA A 69 -5.05 -2.08 8.08
C ALA A 69 -4.83 -1.93 6.56
N VAL A 70 -3.91 -1.05 6.17
CA VAL A 70 -3.54 -0.84 4.76
C VAL A 70 -2.87 -2.09 4.21
N ASP A 71 -1.94 -2.71 4.92
CA ASP A 71 -1.29 -3.97 4.52
C ASP A 71 -2.30 -5.09 4.25
N LEU A 72 -3.32 -5.22 5.11
CA LEU A 72 -4.42 -6.17 4.88
C LEU A 72 -5.24 -5.81 3.63
N LEU A 73 -5.58 -4.52 3.45
CA LEU A 73 -6.27 -4.04 2.26
C LEU A 73 -5.49 -4.35 0.98
N GLN A 74 -4.18 -4.09 0.99
CA GLN A 74 -3.27 -4.37 -0.13
C GLN A 74 -3.29 -5.87 -0.47
N LEU A 75 -3.20 -6.74 0.54
CA LEU A 75 -3.24 -8.18 0.36
C LEU A 75 -4.55 -8.65 -0.29
N VAL A 76 -5.70 -8.15 0.19
CA VAL A 76 -7.01 -8.48 -0.39
C VAL A 76 -7.10 -8.02 -1.84
N CYS A 77 -6.68 -6.79 -2.13
CA CYS A 77 -6.70 -6.24 -3.48
C CYS A 77 -5.74 -6.99 -4.43
N ALA A 78 -4.57 -7.38 -3.92
CA ALA A 78 -3.59 -8.15 -4.67
C ALA A 78 -4.13 -9.53 -5.05
N VAL A 79 -4.74 -10.25 -4.09
CA VAL A 79 -5.30 -11.58 -4.34
C VAL A 79 -6.49 -11.50 -5.31
N ALA A 80 -7.48 -10.64 -5.04
CA ALA A 80 -8.67 -10.54 -5.87
C ALA A 80 -8.36 -9.97 -7.28
N GLY A 81 -7.55 -8.91 -7.34
CA GLY A 81 -7.11 -8.30 -8.59
C GLY A 81 -6.20 -9.22 -9.40
N GLY A 82 -5.31 -9.95 -8.73
CA GLY A 82 -4.41 -10.94 -9.34
C GLY A 82 -5.15 -12.13 -9.90
N ALA A 83 -6.12 -12.69 -9.16
CA ALA A 83 -6.95 -13.79 -9.63
C ALA A 83 -7.75 -13.38 -10.89
N ALA A 84 -8.38 -12.21 -10.87
CA ALA A 84 -9.11 -11.70 -12.03
C ALA A 84 -8.20 -11.51 -13.26
N LEU A 85 -7.00 -10.96 -13.07
CA LEU A 85 -6.01 -10.80 -14.14
C LEU A 85 -5.50 -12.15 -14.66
N GLY A 86 -5.22 -13.10 -13.76
CA GLY A 86 -4.75 -14.44 -14.12
C GLY A 86 -5.75 -15.18 -15.00
N VAL A 87 -7.04 -15.16 -14.65
CA VAL A 87 -8.09 -15.78 -15.46
C VAL A 87 -8.21 -15.12 -16.84
N LEU A 88 -8.09 -13.78 -16.93
CA LEU A 88 -8.10 -13.07 -18.21
C LEU A 88 -6.95 -13.49 -19.12
N VAL A 89 -5.75 -13.68 -18.57
CA VAL A 89 -4.54 -14.12 -19.29
C VAL A 89 -4.70 -15.57 -19.77
N LEU A 90 -5.09 -16.48 -18.88
CA LEU A 90 -5.24 -17.91 -19.19
C LEU A 90 -6.34 -18.16 -20.22
N GLY A 91 -7.42 -17.36 -20.19
CA GLY A 91 -8.49 -17.42 -21.19
C GLY A 91 -8.10 -16.93 -22.59
N LYS A 92 -6.82 -16.60 -22.83
CA LYS A 92 -6.30 -15.97 -24.08
C LYS A 92 -7.14 -14.76 -24.52
N SER A 93 -7.80 -14.12 -23.56
CA SER A 93 -8.82 -13.10 -23.82
C SER A 93 -8.22 -11.70 -23.92
N LEU A 94 -6.92 -11.59 -24.15
CA LEU A 94 -6.18 -10.33 -24.15
C LEU A 94 -5.58 -10.09 -25.53
N GLU A 95 -6.40 -9.50 -26.42
CA GLU A 95 -6.05 -9.23 -27.82
C GLU A 95 -4.99 -8.12 -27.97
N ARG A 96 -4.64 -7.40 -26.88
CA ARG A 96 -3.75 -6.22 -26.92
C ARG A 96 -2.45 -6.50 -26.19
N ARG A 97 -1.41 -6.87 -26.95
CA ARG A 97 -0.10 -7.30 -26.40
C ARG A 97 0.53 -6.23 -25.51
N ALA A 98 0.70 -4.98 -25.97
CA ALA A 98 1.44 -3.97 -25.21
C ALA A 98 0.79 -3.57 -23.87
N ALA A 99 -0.48 -3.15 -23.88
CA ALA A 99 -1.17 -2.73 -22.65
C ALA A 99 -1.32 -3.88 -21.63
N THR A 100 -1.50 -5.10 -22.12
CA THR A 100 -1.54 -6.30 -21.27
C THR A 100 -0.18 -6.58 -20.64
N THR A 101 0.90 -6.50 -21.41
CA THR A 101 2.26 -6.67 -20.88
C THR A 101 2.58 -5.64 -19.81
N VAL A 102 2.30 -4.35 -20.06
CA VAL A 102 2.52 -3.29 -19.06
C VAL A 102 1.72 -3.57 -17.79
N ARG A 103 0.43 -3.92 -17.92
CA ARG A 103 -0.43 -4.24 -16.79
C ARG A 103 0.07 -5.42 -15.97
N LEU A 104 0.53 -6.49 -16.64
CA LEU A 104 1.07 -7.68 -16.00
C LEU A 104 2.39 -7.41 -15.27
N VAL A 105 3.32 -6.74 -15.94
CA VAL A 105 4.63 -6.41 -15.36
C VAL A 105 4.44 -5.48 -14.16
N ALA A 106 3.64 -4.43 -14.31
CA ALA A 106 3.36 -3.49 -13.22
C ALA A 106 2.68 -4.18 -12.02
N PHE A 107 1.68 -5.04 -12.28
CA PHE A 107 1.03 -5.81 -11.22
C PHE A 107 2.01 -6.79 -10.53
N ALA A 108 2.82 -7.50 -11.31
CA ALA A 108 3.80 -8.45 -10.77
C ALA A 108 4.84 -7.74 -9.89
N LEU A 109 5.34 -6.59 -10.33
CA LEU A 109 6.25 -5.77 -9.52
C LEU A 109 5.57 -5.25 -8.25
N ALA A 110 4.32 -4.77 -8.32
CA ALA A 110 3.56 -4.36 -7.13
C ALA A 110 3.39 -5.52 -6.13
N ALA A 111 3.04 -6.71 -6.62
CA ALA A 111 2.89 -7.90 -5.79
C ALA A 111 4.22 -8.36 -5.17
N ALA A 112 5.33 -8.28 -5.92
CA ALA A 112 6.66 -8.59 -5.41
C ALA A 112 7.09 -7.59 -4.32
N LEU A 113 6.86 -6.29 -4.53
CA LEU A 113 7.13 -5.24 -3.55
C LEU A 113 6.28 -5.40 -2.28
N LEU A 114 4.98 -5.71 -2.43
CA LEU A 114 4.10 -6.01 -1.30
C LEU A 114 4.60 -7.23 -0.53
N THR A 115 4.95 -8.32 -1.23
CA THR A 115 5.45 -9.55 -0.61
C THR A 115 6.74 -9.29 0.16
N PHE A 116 7.70 -8.59 -0.45
CA PHE A 116 8.93 -8.16 0.22
C PHE A 116 8.62 -7.29 1.45
N GLY A 117 7.70 -6.33 1.29
CA GLY A 117 7.19 -5.47 2.35
C GLY A 117 6.69 -6.27 3.55
N LEU A 118 5.72 -7.15 3.33
CA LEU A 118 5.07 -7.92 4.40
C LEU A 118 5.99 -8.98 5.03
N ALA A 119 6.74 -9.73 4.21
CA ALA A 119 7.48 -10.89 4.68
C ALA A 119 8.84 -10.55 5.32
N ILE A 120 9.49 -9.48 4.83
CA ILE A 120 10.87 -9.15 5.23
C ILE A 120 10.90 -7.79 5.91
N PHE A 121 10.35 -6.78 5.25
CA PHE A 121 10.57 -5.41 5.65
C PHE A 121 9.79 -5.01 6.91
N THR A 122 8.47 -5.26 6.94
CA THR A 122 7.58 -4.95 8.07
C THR A 122 8.02 -5.63 9.36
N PRO A 123 8.37 -6.93 9.41
CA PRO A 123 8.93 -7.56 10.60
C PRO A 123 10.21 -6.87 11.09
N SER A 124 11.10 -6.50 10.17
CA SER A 124 12.37 -5.83 10.51
C SER A 124 12.18 -4.43 11.11
N MET A 125 11.07 -3.76 10.80
CA MET A 125 10.74 -2.41 11.26
C MET A 125 9.89 -2.43 12.53
N THR A 126 8.94 -3.36 12.64
CA THR A 126 8.01 -3.47 13.77
C THR A 126 8.69 -3.94 15.05
N ARG A 127 9.69 -4.84 14.95
CA ARG A 127 10.44 -5.32 16.12
C ARG A 127 11.13 -4.18 16.90
N PRO A 128 12.06 -3.39 16.32
CA PRO A 128 12.71 -2.30 17.05
C PRO A 128 11.71 -1.22 17.51
N MET A 129 10.61 -1.01 16.78
CA MET A 129 9.56 -0.08 17.21
C MET A 129 8.85 -0.55 18.49
N ARG A 130 8.52 -1.84 18.60
CA ARG A 130 7.92 -2.42 19.82
C ARG A 130 8.91 -2.41 20.99
N GLU A 131 10.17 -2.73 20.73
CA GLU A 131 11.25 -2.65 21.73
C GLU A 131 11.44 -1.20 22.23
N TYR A 132 11.38 -0.22 21.32
CA TYR A 132 11.36 1.21 21.66
C TYR A 132 10.19 1.57 22.57
N TRP A 133 8.97 1.18 22.23
CA TRP A 133 7.79 1.46 23.05
C TRP A 133 7.89 0.81 24.43
N ALA A 134 8.31 -0.45 24.51
CA ALA A 134 8.45 -1.14 25.80
C ALA A 134 9.52 -0.48 26.68
N ALA A 135 10.64 -0.02 26.10
CA ALA A 135 11.68 0.70 26.85
C ALA A 135 11.21 2.09 27.30
N ALA A 136 10.49 2.81 26.43
CA ALA A 136 9.91 4.11 26.77
C ALA A 136 8.88 4.00 27.91
N GLU A 137 8.03 2.98 27.88
CA GLU A 137 7.03 2.72 28.93
C GLU A 137 7.68 2.50 30.31
N ARG A 138 8.86 1.85 30.35
CA ARG A 138 9.65 1.66 31.58
C ARG A 138 10.50 2.87 31.98
N GLY A 139 10.59 3.92 31.16
CA GLY A 139 11.48 5.04 31.39
C GLY A 139 12.97 4.77 31.08
N ASP A 140 13.28 3.66 30.41
CA ASP A 140 14.64 3.29 29.99
C ASP A 140 15.08 4.15 28.78
N ASN A 141 15.30 5.45 29.00
CA ASN A 141 15.45 6.46 27.94
C ASN A 141 16.61 6.16 26.97
N GLU A 142 17.76 5.71 27.48
CA GLU A 142 18.91 5.35 26.63
C GLU A 142 18.59 4.17 25.71
N VAL A 143 17.96 3.12 26.26
CA VAL A 143 17.55 1.93 25.52
C VAL A 143 16.49 2.28 24.47
N ALA A 144 15.50 3.10 24.85
CA ALA A 144 14.47 3.59 23.96
C ALA A 144 15.08 4.35 22.76
N LEU A 145 16.02 5.27 23.01
CA LEU A 145 16.71 6.01 21.95
C LEU A 145 17.53 5.09 21.04
N ALA A 146 18.20 4.08 21.59
CA ALA A 146 18.94 3.09 20.80
C ALA A 146 18.03 2.28 19.85
N HIS A 147 16.85 1.85 20.30
CA HIS A 147 15.89 1.16 19.43
C HIS A 147 15.26 2.10 18.39
N ARG A 148 14.98 3.36 18.76
CA ARG A 148 14.50 4.38 17.82
C ARG A 148 15.53 4.68 16.72
N ALA A 149 16.82 4.71 17.05
CA ALA A 149 17.89 4.91 16.07
C ALA A 149 17.95 3.79 15.03
N LYS A 150 17.61 2.55 15.39
CA LYS A 150 17.50 1.41 14.45
C LYS A 150 16.31 1.56 13.49
N PHE A 151 15.25 2.24 13.91
CA PHE A 151 14.05 2.46 13.10
C PHE A 151 14.24 3.57 12.06
N ALA A 152 14.91 4.66 12.41
CA ALA A 152 15.07 5.85 11.57
C ALA A 152 15.51 5.57 10.11
N PRO A 153 16.58 4.80 9.83
CA PRO A 153 16.99 4.53 8.44
C PRO A 153 16.01 3.64 7.68
N ARG A 154 15.20 2.83 8.37
CA ARG A 154 14.18 1.99 7.73
C ARG A 154 12.96 2.79 7.32
N HIS A 155 12.64 3.89 8.02
CA HIS A 155 11.49 4.73 7.66
C HIS A 155 11.59 5.30 6.23
N THR A 156 12.77 5.75 5.79
CA THR A 156 12.98 6.26 4.42
C THR A 156 12.86 5.16 3.38
N THR A 157 13.39 3.97 3.66
CA THR A 157 13.20 2.79 2.80
C THR A 157 11.72 2.39 2.71
N ALA A 158 10.99 2.44 3.83
CA ALA A 158 9.55 2.17 3.86
C ALA A 158 8.79 3.12 2.92
N ALA A 159 9.09 4.41 2.98
CA ALA A 159 8.50 5.41 2.09
C ALA A 159 8.83 5.10 0.63
N GLY A 160 10.07 4.74 0.31
CA GLY A 160 10.47 4.33 -1.03
C GLY A 160 9.69 3.12 -1.56
N LEU A 161 9.51 2.08 -0.73
CA LEU A 161 8.70 0.91 -1.06
C LEU A 161 7.23 1.30 -1.31
N LEU A 162 6.66 2.14 -0.46
CA LEU A 162 5.29 2.63 -0.60
C LEU A 162 5.09 3.38 -1.92
N PHE A 163 6.00 4.30 -2.25
CA PHE A 163 5.98 5.04 -3.51
C PHE A 163 6.13 4.13 -4.73
N ALA A 164 7.07 3.18 -4.69
CA ALA A 164 7.27 2.22 -5.77
C ALA A 164 6.02 1.34 -5.99
N THR A 165 5.41 0.82 -4.92
CA THR A 165 4.16 0.05 -4.99
C THR A 165 3.03 0.91 -5.54
N THR A 166 2.87 2.15 -5.05
CA THR A 166 1.86 3.12 -5.53
C THR A 166 2.00 3.36 -7.04
N GLY A 167 3.23 3.59 -7.52
CA GLY A 167 3.52 3.76 -8.94
C GLY A 167 3.15 2.53 -9.76
N CYS A 168 3.52 1.33 -9.29
CA CYS A 168 3.21 0.08 -9.98
C CYS A 168 1.70 -0.20 -10.05
N VAL A 169 0.96 -0.01 -8.94
CA VAL A 169 -0.50 -0.15 -8.91
C VAL A 169 -1.16 0.87 -9.82
N GLY A 170 -0.72 2.14 -9.79
CA GLY A 170 -1.23 3.19 -10.67
C GLY A 170 -1.00 2.89 -12.16
N LEU A 171 0.19 2.39 -12.53
CA LEU A 171 0.49 1.94 -13.89
C LEU A 171 -0.39 0.76 -14.32
N SER A 172 -0.62 -0.21 -13.44
CA SER A 172 -1.51 -1.34 -13.72
C SER A 172 -2.96 -0.89 -13.92
N LEU A 173 -3.45 0.00 -13.06
CA LEU A 173 -4.78 0.59 -13.12
C LEU A 173 -5.01 1.36 -14.42
N THR A 174 -4.10 2.28 -14.76
CA THR A 174 -4.19 3.13 -15.94
C THR A 174 -4.12 2.31 -17.23
N ALA A 175 -3.22 1.33 -17.32
CA ALA A 175 -3.17 0.39 -18.44
C ALA A 175 -4.47 -0.44 -18.57
N GLY A 176 -5.05 -0.86 -17.44
CA GLY A 176 -6.34 -1.55 -17.39
C GLY A 176 -7.50 -0.70 -17.90
N ALA A 177 -7.64 0.52 -17.38
CA ALA A 177 -8.67 1.47 -17.78
C ALA A 177 -8.56 1.86 -19.25
N TRP A 178 -7.34 2.11 -19.74
CA TRP A 178 -7.07 2.42 -21.14
C TRP A 178 -7.47 1.28 -22.08
N SER A 179 -7.17 0.03 -21.70
CA SER A 179 -7.57 -1.15 -22.46
C SER A 179 -9.09 -1.25 -22.61
N LEU A 180 -9.84 -0.96 -21.53
CA LEU A 180 -11.30 -0.97 -21.53
C LEU A 180 -11.90 0.17 -22.38
N ALA A 181 -11.37 1.39 -22.24
CA ALA A 181 -11.87 2.57 -22.97
C ALA A 181 -11.78 2.38 -24.49
N ARG A 182 -10.66 1.85 -24.99
CA ARG A 182 -10.47 1.62 -26.44
C ARG A 182 -11.33 0.48 -27.00
N ARG A 183 -11.89 -0.43 -26.19
CA ARG A 183 -12.88 -1.42 -26.67
C ARG A 183 -14.20 -0.76 -27.04
N ARG A 184 -14.67 0.18 -26.22
CA ARG A 184 -15.96 0.87 -26.45
C ARG A 184 -15.95 1.66 -27.75
N VAL A 185 -14.84 2.32 -28.07
CA VAL A 185 -14.67 3.04 -29.34
C VAL A 185 -14.80 2.11 -30.55
N ALA A 186 -14.19 0.92 -30.49
CA ALA A 186 -14.26 -0.05 -31.59
C ALA A 186 -15.68 -0.59 -31.84
N ILE A 187 -16.46 -0.83 -30.79
CA ILE A 187 -17.86 -1.31 -30.91
C ILE A 187 -18.79 -0.22 -31.46
N GLY A 188 -18.53 1.06 -31.13
CA GLY A 188 -19.33 2.19 -31.61
C GLY A 188 -19.11 2.59 -33.07
N GLN A 189 -18.11 2.00 -33.75
CA GLN A 189 -17.79 2.29 -35.15
C GLN A 189 -18.27 1.22 -36.14
N GLU A 190 -19.05 0.22 -35.72
CA GLU A 190 -19.72 -0.64 -36.69
C GLU A 190 -20.75 0.18 -37.48
N PRO A 191 -20.70 0.19 -38.82
CA PRO A 191 -21.66 0.93 -39.64
C PRO A 191 -23.05 0.37 -39.34
N ARG A 192 -23.95 1.23 -38.86
CA ARG A 192 -25.36 0.88 -38.76
C ARG A 192 -25.88 0.64 -40.19
N PRO A 193 -26.54 -0.50 -40.47
CA PRO A 193 -27.13 -0.76 -41.77
C PRO A 193 -28.21 0.27 -42.12
#